data_AF-A0A3A4U7Y6-F1
#
_entry.id   AF-A0A3A4U7Y6-F1
#
_cell.length_a   1.000
_cell.length_b   1.000
_cell.length_c   1.000
_cell.angle_alpha   90.00
_cell.angle_beta   90.00
_cell.angle_gamma   90.00
#
_symmetry.space_group_name_H-M   'P 1'
#
loop_
_entity.id
_entity.type
_entity.pdbx_description
1 polymer ?
#
loop_
_entity_poly.entity_id
_entity_poly.type
_entity_poly.pdbx_seq_one_letter_code
_entity_poly.pdbx_strand_id
1 'polypeptide(L)'
;MTWTYSGDPSASQKDQVRFLVGDTDTTDHLLQDEEITWLLGQQGSPLAAAAAALEALAARFARQVDKAVGDLRLSLSQKAASFAARAAELRSRLALAAAPYAGGLSEAEKAA
;
A
#
# COMPACT_ATOMS: atom_id res chain seq x y z
N MET A 1 -2.47 12.41 -16.54
CA MET A 1 -1.25 12.09 -15.79
C MET A 1 -0.99 13.25 -14.87
N THR A 2 -1.54 13.15 -13.68
CA THR A 2 -1.51 14.20 -12.68
C THR A 2 -0.99 13.59 -11.39
N TRP A 3 -0.07 14.29 -10.73
CA TRP A 3 0.34 13.95 -9.37
C TRP A 3 -0.06 15.11 -8.47
N THR A 4 -0.87 14.84 -7.45
CA THR A 4 -1.17 15.83 -6.42
C THR A 4 -1.21 15.19 -5.04
N TYR A 5 -0.67 15.92 -4.07
CA TYR A 5 -0.74 15.61 -2.65
C TYR A 5 -0.94 16.91 -1.88
N SER A 6 -2.00 16.99 -1.08
CA SER A 6 -2.36 18.23 -0.35
C SER A 6 -1.47 18.50 0.88
N GLY A 7 -0.69 17.51 1.32
CA GLY A 7 0.01 17.55 2.61
C GLY A 7 -0.81 17.05 3.79
N ASP A 8 -2.12 16.81 3.60
CA ASP A 8 -3.03 16.31 4.62
C ASP A 8 -3.60 14.94 4.19
N PRO A 9 -3.14 13.83 4.81
CA PRO A 9 -3.66 12.49 4.52
C PRO A 9 -5.16 12.32 4.81
N SER A 10 -5.78 13.21 5.58
CA SER A 10 -7.21 13.17 5.89
C SER A 10 -8.07 13.93 4.89
N ALA A 11 -7.48 14.80 4.06
CA ALA A 11 -8.21 15.62 3.09
C ALA A 11 -8.88 14.80 1.99
N SER A 12 -8.29 13.66 1.62
CA SER A 12 -8.87 12.75 0.63
C SER A 12 -8.35 11.32 0.79
N GLN A 13 -9.13 10.33 0.34
CA GLN A 13 -8.64 8.94 0.17
C GLN A 13 -7.42 8.89 -0.74
N LYS A 14 -7.38 9.79 -1.73
CA LYS A 14 -6.22 10.29 -2.49
C LYS A 14 -4.94 10.30 -1.66
N ASP A 15 -4.93 11.31 -0.82
CA ASP A 15 -3.80 11.71 0.01
C ASP A 15 -3.49 10.67 1.08
N GLN A 16 -4.52 9.99 1.60
CA GLN A 16 -4.34 8.88 2.52
C GLN A 16 -3.52 7.74 1.90
N VAL A 17 -3.84 7.32 0.67
CA VAL A 17 -3.08 6.28 -0.03
C VAL A 17 -1.64 6.73 -0.27
N ARG A 18 -1.44 7.96 -0.76
CA ARG A 18 -0.09 8.52 -0.98
C ARG A 18 0.75 8.51 0.29
N PHE A 19 0.17 8.95 1.40
CA PHE A 19 0.83 8.93 2.71
C PHE A 19 1.18 7.51 3.16
N LEU A 20 0.24 6.56 3.03
CA LEU A 20 0.46 5.15 3.41
C LEU A 20 1.53 4.48 2.55
N VAL A 21 1.66 4.85 1.28
CA VAL A 21 2.69 4.37 0.36
C VAL A 21 4.04 5.07 0.59
N GLY A 22 4.01 6.33 1.04
CA GLY A 22 5.18 7.22 1.10
C GLY A 22 5.45 7.99 -0.20
N ASP A 23 4.47 8.05 -1.11
CA ASP A 23 4.56 8.81 -2.37
C ASP A 23 4.10 10.25 -2.14
N THR A 24 4.86 10.98 -1.32
CA THR A 24 4.59 12.36 -0.90
C THR A 24 5.69 13.35 -1.31
N ASP A 25 6.79 12.85 -1.90
CA ASP A 25 7.89 13.67 -2.40
C ASP A 25 7.53 14.24 -3.77
N THR A 26 7.46 15.57 -3.87
CA THR A 26 7.11 16.29 -5.12
C THR A 26 8.19 16.20 -6.21
N THR A 27 9.33 15.60 -5.91
CA THR A 27 10.46 15.45 -6.84
C THR A 27 10.69 13.99 -7.28
N ASP A 28 10.09 13.02 -6.58
CA ASP A 28 10.17 11.59 -6.90
C ASP A 28 8.77 10.96 -6.88
N HIS A 29 7.97 11.30 -7.90
CA HIS A 29 6.61 10.80 -8.06
C HIS A 29 6.61 9.33 -8.47
N LEU A 30 5.99 8.48 -7.64
CA LEU A 30 5.93 7.04 -7.90
C LEU A 30 4.65 6.61 -8.63
N LEU A 31 3.51 7.21 -8.27
CA LEU A 31 2.17 6.88 -8.77
C LEU A 31 1.41 8.13 -9.21
N GLN A 32 0.61 7.99 -10.27
CA GLN A 32 -0.29 9.03 -10.74
C GLN A 32 -1.62 8.99 -9.97
N ASP A 33 -2.31 10.13 -9.91
CA ASP A 33 -3.63 10.28 -9.29
C ASP A 33 -4.65 9.33 -9.92
N GLU A 34 -4.57 9.11 -11.23
CA GLU A 34 -5.45 8.19 -11.95
C GLU A 34 -5.22 6.73 -11.54
N GLU A 35 -3.97 6.33 -11.28
CA GLU A 35 -3.62 4.97 -10.82
C GLU A 35 -4.15 4.72 -9.41
N ILE A 36 -3.97 5.69 -8.50
CA ILE A 36 -4.48 5.59 -7.14
C ILE A 36 -6.02 5.56 -7.12
N THR A 37 -6.66 6.41 -7.94
CA THR A 37 -8.12 6.43 -8.06
C THR A 37 -8.65 5.10 -8.57
N TRP A 38 -7.98 4.51 -9.56
CA TRP A 38 -8.33 3.17 -10.05
C TRP A 38 -8.19 2.11 -8.95
N LEU A 39 -7.08 2.10 -8.21
CA LEU A 39 -6.84 1.16 -7.11
C LEU A 39 -7.87 1.31 -5.99
N LEU A 40 -8.26 2.54 -5.64
CA LEU A 40 -9.33 2.81 -4.69
C LEU A 40 -10.65 2.21 -5.15
N GLY A 41 -10.98 2.34 -6.45
CA GLY A 41 -12.16 1.72 -7.04
C GLY A 41 -12.14 0.18 -7.01
N GLN A 42 -10.97 -0.45 -7.13
CA GLN A 42 -10.84 -1.91 -7.08
C GLN A 42 -10.88 -2.46 -5.65
N GLN A 43 -10.24 -1.76 -4.70
CA GLN A 43 -10.01 -2.29 -3.35
C GLN A 43 -11.04 -1.80 -2.32
N GLY A 44 -11.76 -0.73 -2.60
CA GLY A 44 -12.83 -0.19 -1.75
C GLY A 44 -12.37 0.48 -0.44
N SER A 45 -11.07 0.40 -0.10
CA SER A 45 -10.51 1.10 1.06
C SER A 45 -9.12 1.66 0.77
N PRO A 46 -8.73 2.80 1.37
CA PRO A 46 -7.39 3.38 1.23
C PRO A 46 -6.27 2.45 1.68
N LEU A 47 -6.49 1.68 2.76
CA LEU A 47 -5.49 0.75 3.28
C LEU A 47 -5.22 -0.40 2.30
N ALA A 48 -6.28 -0.98 1.71
CA ALA A 48 -6.14 -2.03 0.70
C ALA A 48 -5.62 -1.50 -0.64
N ALA A 49 -6.03 -0.29 -1.04
CA ALA A 49 -5.48 0.40 -2.20
C ALA A 49 -3.99 0.68 -2.04
N ALA A 50 -3.54 1.12 -0.87
CA ALA A 50 -2.12 1.32 -0.57
C ALA A 50 -1.32 0.02 -0.62
N ALA A 51 -1.85 -1.09 -0.09
CA ALA A 51 -1.20 -2.40 -0.20
C ALA A 51 -1.02 -2.82 -1.68
N ALA A 52 -2.08 -2.69 -2.48
CA ALA A 52 -2.02 -2.99 -3.91
C ALA A 52 -1.08 -2.05 -4.69
N ALA A 53 -1.02 -0.77 -4.30
CA ALA A 53 -0.07 0.19 -4.87
C ALA A 53 1.39 -0.21 -4.61
N LEU A 54 1.70 -0.62 -3.37
CA LEU A 54 3.02 -1.11 -2.99
C LEU A 54 3.40 -2.40 -3.73
N GLU A 55 2.45 -3.32 -3.95
CA GLU A 55 2.65 -4.52 -4.78
C GLU A 55 3.01 -4.14 -6.23
N ALA A 56 2.30 -3.18 -6.83
CA ALA A 56 2.58 -2.69 -8.17
C ALA A 56 3.96 -2.02 -8.28
N LEU A 57 4.34 -1.22 -7.28
CA LEU A 57 5.67 -0.60 -7.21
C LEU A 57 6.77 -1.65 -7.05
N ALA A 58 6.59 -2.65 -6.19
CA ALA A 58 7.54 -3.76 -6.04
C ALA A 58 7.75 -4.48 -7.38
N ALA A 59 6.67 -4.79 -8.11
CA ALA A 59 6.76 -5.40 -9.44
C ALA A 59 7.48 -4.50 -10.45
N ARG A 60 7.23 -3.17 -10.42
CA ARG A 60 7.91 -2.21 -11.29
C ARG A 60 9.43 -2.19 -11.03
N PHE A 61 9.84 -2.09 -9.76
CA PHE A 61 11.26 -2.05 -9.41
C PHE A 61 11.96 -3.40 -9.65
N ALA A 62 11.28 -4.52 -9.41
CA ALA A 62 11.81 -5.85 -9.74
C ALA A 62 12.15 -5.97 -11.24
N ARG A 63 11.29 -5.50 -12.15
CA ARG A 63 11.60 -5.47 -13.59
C ARG A 63 12.77 -4.56 -13.96
N GLN A 64 13.06 -3.54 -13.15
CA GLN A 64 14.21 -2.66 -13.38
C GLN A 64 15.52 -3.30 -12.92
N VAL A 65 15.47 -4.15 -11.88
CA VAL A 65 16.63 -4.95 -11.42
C VAL A 65 17.22 -5.75 -12.57
N ASP A 66 16.38 -6.40 -13.38
CA ASP A 66 16.82 -7.23 -14.51
C ASP A 66 17.60 -6.46 -15.58
N LYS A 67 17.40 -5.14 -15.64
CA LYS A 67 18.03 -4.24 -16.63
C LYS A 67 19.21 -3.45 -16.05
N ALA A 68 19.47 -3.57 -14.76
CA ALA A 68 20.46 -2.78 -14.04
C ALA A 68 21.77 -3.57 -13.81
N VAL A 69 22.88 -2.83 -13.65
CA VAL A 69 24.22 -3.38 -13.44
C VAL A 69 24.85 -2.85 -12.16
N GLY A 70 25.71 -3.67 -11.53
CA GLY A 70 26.47 -3.30 -10.34
C GLY A 70 25.61 -2.79 -9.19
N ASP A 71 26.02 -1.68 -8.59
CA ASP A 71 25.39 -1.08 -7.40
C ASP A 71 23.94 -0.65 -7.64
N LEU A 72 23.60 -0.22 -8.86
CA LEU A 72 22.23 0.16 -9.21
C LEU A 72 21.28 -1.03 -9.08
N ARG A 73 21.73 -2.22 -9.50
CA ARG A 73 20.94 -3.46 -9.38
C ARG A 73 20.67 -3.79 -7.92
N LEU A 74 21.66 -3.64 -7.05
CA LEU A 74 21.52 -3.89 -5.62
C LEU A 74 20.50 -2.94 -4.99
N SER A 75 20.62 -1.64 -5.29
CA SER A 75 19.70 -0.61 -4.79
C SER A 75 18.25 -0.86 -5.24
N LEU A 76 18.03 -1.17 -6.52
CA LEU A 76 16.69 -1.47 -7.05
C LEU A 76 16.10 -2.75 -6.43
N SER A 77 16.95 -3.76 -6.16
CA SER A 77 16.52 -5.01 -5.52
C SER A 77 16.05 -4.74 -4.09
N GLN A 78 16.80 -3.92 -3.35
CA GLN A 78 16.43 -3.50 -1.99
C GLN A 78 15.14 -2.67 -2.00
N LYS A 79 14.98 -1.74 -2.95
CA LYS A 79 13.72 -0.98 -3.12
C LYS A 79 12.53 -1.92 -3.36
N ALA A 80 12.65 -2.84 -4.32
CA ALA A 80 11.59 -3.80 -4.63
C ALA A 80 11.20 -4.65 -3.40
N ALA A 81 12.18 -5.16 -2.67
CA ALA A 81 11.95 -5.95 -1.46
C ALA A 81 11.30 -5.13 -0.34
N SER A 82 11.72 -3.88 -0.15
CA SER A 82 11.14 -2.96 0.85
C SER A 82 9.65 -2.69 0.57
N PHE A 83 9.30 -2.42 -0.68
CA PHE A 83 7.90 -2.22 -1.09
C PHE A 83 7.06 -3.47 -0.88
N ALA A 84 7.57 -4.65 -1.25
CA ALA A 84 6.88 -5.93 -1.02
C ALA A 84 6.64 -6.21 0.47
N ALA A 85 7.64 -5.97 1.32
CA ALA A 85 7.52 -6.14 2.77
C ALA A 85 6.47 -5.19 3.37
N ARG A 86 6.47 -3.93 2.96
CA ARG A 86 5.46 -2.95 3.42
C ARG A 86 4.05 -3.32 2.95
N ALA A 87 3.90 -3.85 1.74
CA ALA A 87 2.61 -4.36 1.27
C ALA A 87 2.09 -5.51 2.15
N ALA A 88 2.94 -6.49 2.45
CA ALA A 88 2.60 -7.63 3.31
C ALA A 88 2.18 -7.19 4.72
N GLU A 89 2.84 -6.18 5.27
CA GLU A 89 2.46 -5.57 6.55
C GLU A 89 1.06 -4.95 6.49
N LEU A 90 0.76 -4.16 5.45
CA LEU A 90 -0.59 -3.56 5.30
C LEU A 90 -1.68 -4.62 5.09
N ARG A 91 -1.39 -5.71 4.36
CA ARG A 91 -2.30 -6.85 4.20
C ARG A 91 -2.56 -7.56 5.54
N SER A 92 -1.52 -7.71 6.37
CA SER A 92 -1.64 -8.31 7.70
C SER A 92 -2.54 -7.47 8.61
N ARG A 93 -2.42 -6.13 8.55
CA ARG A 93 -3.31 -5.22 9.29
C ARG A 93 -4.77 -5.32 8.82
N LEU A 94 -4.99 -5.45 7.51
CA LEU A 94 -6.33 -5.66 6.95
C LEU A 94 -6.93 -6.99 7.43
N ALA A 95 -6.15 -8.07 7.43
CA ALA A 95 -6.58 -9.37 7.92
C ALA A 95 -6.93 -9.33 9.42
N LEU A 96 -6.13 -8.63 10.23
CA LEU A 96 -6.40 -8.47 11.66
C LEU A 96 -7.65 -7.61 11.92
N ALA A 97 -7.89 -6.58 11.11
CA ALA A 97 -9.10 -5.76 11.20
C ALA A 97 -10.37 -6.51 10.74
N ALA A 98 -10.22 -7.49 9.84
CA ALA A 98 -11.30 -8.36 9.38
C ALA A 98 -11.53 -9.57 10.29
N ALA A 99 -10.55 -9.94 11.12
CA ALA A 99 -10.72 -10.98 12.14
C ALA A 99 -11.76 -10.49 13.15
N PRO A 100 -12.91 -11.16 13.28
CA PRO A 100 -14.00 -10.64 14.08
C PRO A 100 -13.57 -10.58 15.55
N TYR A 101 -13.96 -9.50 16.21
CA TYR A 101 -14.17 -9.43 17.66
C TYR A 101 -15.29 -10.44 18.03
N ALA A 102 -15.01 -11.73 17.87
CA ALA A 102 -15.91 -12.88 18.07
C ALA A 102 -15.22 -13.96 18.90
N GLY A 103 -14.42 -13.53 19.89
CA GLY A 103 -13.94 -14.40 20.97
C GLY A 103 -14.73 -14.24 22.28
N GLY A 104 -15.64 -13.27 22.38
CA GLY A 104 -16.25 -12.88 23.66
C GLY A 104 -17.75 -13.16 23.84
N LEU A 105 -18.47 -13.58 22.79
CA LEU A 105 -19.92 -13.83 22.87
C LEU A 105 -20.30 -15.32 22.89
N SER A 106 -19.34 -16.24 22.74
CA SER A 106 -19.64 -17.68 22.69
C SER A 106 -19.66 -18.38 24.06
N GLU A 107 -19.32 -17.71 25.16
CA GLU A 107 -19.40 -18.29 26.51
C GLU A 107 -20.62 -17.83 27.32
N ALA A 108 -21.40 -16.85 26.84
CA ALA A 108 -22.55 -16.32 27.58
C ALA A 108 -23.91 -16.96 27.21
N GLU A 109 -24.01 -17.73 26.12
CA GLU A 109 -25.28 -18.28 25.61
C GLU A 109 -25.32 -19.81 25.63
N LYS A 110 -24.59 -20.44 26.55
CA LYS A 110 -24.70 -21.88 26.86
C LYS A 110 -25.07 -22.18 28.32
N ALA A 111 -25.43 -21.15 29.08
CA ALA A 111 -25.90 -21.29 30.45
C ALA A 111 -26.96 -20.23 30.78
N ALA A 112 -28.16 -20.38 30.21
CA ALA A 112 -29.39 -19.78 30.70
C ALA A 112 -30.57 -20.70 30.36
#